data_AF-A0A0C9ZWV4-F1
#
_entry.id   AF-A0A0C9ZWV4-F1
#
_cell.length_a   1.000
_cell.length_b   1.000
_cell.length_c   1.000
_cell.angle_alpha   90.00
_cell.angle_beta   90.00
_cell.angle_gamma   90.00
#
_symmetry.space_group_name_H-M   'P 1'
#
loop_
_entity.id
_entity.type
_entity.pdbx_description
1 polymer ?
#
loop_
_entity_poly.entity_id
_entity_poly.type
_entity_poly.pdbx_seq_one_letter_code
_entity_poly.pdbx_strand_id
1 'polypeptide(L)'
;VTYYLALFSEAEMKKTMKQWKASNTFLQLKPDFEWDMVKAQLLMKITQTLQLKLIDFSDYDFTWNIPHQQSSQMQLQMDNDYKFLIAHALKMKEPTVNVKIEARVAKKGKKNDSGTEHDMSDNSSNSDSDTSRDMKHKSKDSKKSKETMLNKDIEEKIKLLCNCWECSKAVCMSGSMHCFIHPESPEHFTLSHNHLAIWAAAWQCGPQFADLERPPNHMKFNDFCVGQAVNSAPLLQQHMAEHSQAVSTAPIINFNLLPKLFNALHPPTAKPASPVQSISSAATVDLLLPESAMPGPCLSLSEFCTVYSLSENIHKKLDDNRYTGSNTISYICVSELKEMGFKHGEIVAMKDAVRRWMASN
;
A
#
# COMPACT_ATOMS: atom_id res chain seq x y z
N VAL A 1 5.33 -23.28 -11.73
CA VAL A 1 4.15 -23.51 -10.88
C VAL A 1 2.93 -22.92 -11.58
N THR A 2 1.85 -23.69 -11.68
CA THR A 2 0.57 -23.23 -12.26
C THR A 2 -0.35 -22.79 -11.13
N TYR A 3 -0.79 -21.53 -11.19
CA TYR A 3 -1.70 -20.92 -10.23
C TYR A 3 -3.10 -20.84 -10.85
N TYR A 4 -4.07 -21.51 -10.26
CA TYR A 4 -5.49 -21.38 -10.60
C TYR A 4 -6.11 -20.31 -9.72
N LEU A 5 -6.56 -19.21 -10.33
CA LEU A 5 -7.05 -18.04 -9.63
C LEU A 5 -8.58 -18.02 -9.63
N ALA A 6 -9.19 -17.91 -8.45
CA ALA A 6 -10.62 -17.65 -8.28
C ALA A 6 -10.81 -16.23 -7.74
N LEU A 7 -11.25 -15.32 -8.61
CA LEU A 7 -11.37 -13.89 -8.34
C LEU A 7 -12.80 -13.51 -7.97
N PHE A 8 -12.97 -12.77 -6.87
CA PHE A 8 -14.25 -12.25 -6.40
C PHE A 8 -14.20 -10.72 -6.35
N SER A 9 -15.02 -10.07 -7.18
CA SER A 9 -15.10 -8.61 -7.22
C SER A 9 -15.85 -8.06 -6.00
N GLU A 10 -15.68 -6.77 -5.71
CA GLU A 10 -16.37 -6.13 -4.59
C GLU A 10 -17.91 -6.24 -4.71
N ALA A 11 -18.44 -6.17 -5.94
CA ALA A 11 -19.86 -6.36 -6.21
C ALA A 11 -20.35 -7.78 -5.90
N GLU A 12 -19.52 -8.80 -6.17
CA GLU A 12 -19.82 -10.18 -5.79
C GLU A 12 -19.75 -10.36 -4.27
N MET A 13 -18.75 -9.78 -3.60
CA MET A 13 -18.57 -9.87 -2.16
C MET A 13 -19.72 -9.23 -1.35
N LYS A 14 -20.48 -8.31 -1.95
CA LYS A 14 -21.70 -7.74 -1.35
C LYS A 14 -22.91 -8.69 -1.39
N LYS A 15 -22.88 -9.74 -2.21
CA LYS A 15 -23.96 -10.73 -2.28
C LYS A 15 -23.85 -11.74 -1.14
N THR A 16 -24.91 -12.52 -0.94
CA THR A 16 -24.84 -13.67 -0.03
C THR A 16 -23.83 -14.69 -0.55
N MET A 17 -23.10 -15.37 0.34
CA MET A 17 -22.00 -16.28 -0.01
C MET A 17 -22.40 -17.38 -1.03
N LYS A 18 -23.66 -17.82 -1.01
CA LYS A 18 -24.20 -18.83 -1.94
C LYS A 18 -24.37 -18.31 -3.38
N GLN A 19 -24.34 -17.00 -3.57
CA GLN A 19 -24.56 -16.33 -4.86
C GLN A 19 -23.27 -15.77 -5.46
N TRP A 20 -22.13 -15.95 -4.79
CA TRP A 20 -20.85 -15.48 -5.30
C TRP A 20 -20.49 -16.21 -6.58
N LYS A 21 -20.25 -15.45 -7.64
CA LYS A 21 -19.74 -15.99 -8.89
C LYS A 21 -18.26 -15.64 -9.03
N ALA A 22 -17.40 -16.66 -8.93
CA ALA A 22 -15.97 -16.50 -9.14
C ALA A 22 -15.67 -16.27 -10.64
N SER A 23 -14.80 -15.32 -10.93
CA SER A 23 -14.12 -15.23 -12.22
C SER A 23 -12.87 -16.09 -12.15
N ASN A 24 -12.87 -17.23 -12.85
CA ASN A 24 -11.77 -18.18 -12.83
C ASN A 24 -10.79 -17.89 -13.96
N THR A 25 -9.50 -17.87 -13.64
CA THR A 25 -8.39 -17.75 -14.61
C THR A 25 -7.19 -18.54 -14.11
N PHE A 26 -6.09 -18.57 -14.87
CA PHE A 26 -4.85 -19.20 -14.42
C PHE A 26 -3.62 -18.40 -14.85
N LEU A 27 -2.51 -18.66 -14.19
CA LEU A 27 -1.23 -18.04 -14.43
C LEU A 27 -0.12 -19.07 -14.22
N GLN A 28 0.87 -19.10 -15.11
CA GLN A 28 2.06 -19.94 -14.93
C GLN A 28 3.26 -19.04 -14.64
N LEU A 29 3.90 -19.26 -13.49
CA LEU A 29 5.11 -18.54 -13.10
C LEU A 29 6.25 -19.53 -12.81
N LYS A 30 7.48 -19.06 -12.98
CA LYS A 30 8.66 -19.80 -12.55
C LYS A 30 8.73 -19.78 -11.01
N PRO A 31 9.18 -20.87 -10.36
CA PRO A 31 9.31 -20.90 -8.90
C PRO A 31 10.35 -19.92 -8.36
N ASP A 32 11.33 -19.55 -9.20
CA ASP A 32 12.46 -18.69 -8.83
C ASP A 32 12.11 -17.19 -8.82
N PHE A 33 10.85 -16.83 -9.10
CA PHE A 33 10.42 -15.44 -9.05
C PHE A 33 10.29 -14.95 -7.62
N GLU A 34 10.85 -13.78 -7.34
CA GLU A 34 10.69 -13.08 -6.07
C GLU A 34 9.23 -12.69 -5.81
N TRP A 35 8.88 -12.54 -4.53
CA TRP A 35 7.51 -12.30 -4.11
C TRP A 35 6.89 -11.05 -4.76
N ASP A 36 7.63 -9.95 -4.89
CA ASP A 36 7.10 -8.73 -5.49
C ASP A 36 6.80 -8.89 -6.99
N MET A 37 7.57 -9.71 -7.71
CA MET A 37 7.26 -10.06 -9.09
C MET A 37 5.97 -10.86 -9.18
N VAL A 38 5.76 -11.80 -8.26
CA VAL A 38 4.52 -12.58 -8.19
C VAL A 38 3.32 -11.70 -7.85
N LYS A 39 3.45 -10.77 -6.90
CA LYS A 39 2.39 -9.78 -6.60
C LYS A 39 2.02 -8.97 -7.84
N ALA A 40 3.01 -8.44 -8.54
CA ALA A 40 2.77 -7.63 -9.75
C ALA A 40 2.04 -8.45 -10.82
N GLN A 41 2.42 -9.71 -11.02
CA GLN A 41 1.75 -10.61 -11.96
C GLN A 41 0.32 -10.95 -11.53
N LEU A 42 0.06 -11.16 -10.23
CA LEU A 42 -1.27 -11.37 -9.69
C LEU A 42 -2.16 -10.13 -9.88
N LEU A 43 -1.66 -8.94 -9.53
CA LEU A 43 -2.36 -7.67 -9.75
C LEU A 43 -2.68 -7.45 -11.22
N MET A 44 -1.71 -7.67 -12.11
CA MET A 44 -1.93 -7.56 -13.56
C MET A 44 -3.05 -8.50 -14.03
N LYS A 45 -3.11 -9.73 -13.51
CA LYS A 45 -4.21 -10.66 -13.83
C LYS A 45 -5.56 -10.24 -13.25
N ILE A 46 -5.59 -9.65 -12.05
CA ILE A 46 -6.80 -9.06 -11.48
C ILE A 46 -7.30 -7.93 -12.40
N THR A 47 -6.43 -6.99 -12.78
CA THR A 47 -6.75 -5.88 -13.68
C THR A 47 -7.33 -6.35 -15.00
N GLN A 48 -6.67 -7.32 -15.64
CA GLN A 48 -7.11 -7.88 -16.93
C GLN A 48 -8.48 -8.55 -16.81
N THR A 49 -8.72 -9.30 -15.73
CA THR A 49 -9.95 -10.11 -15.59
C THR A 49 -11.14 -9.28 -15.13
N LEU A 50 -10.92 -8.28 -14.27
CA LEU A 50 -11.98 -7.44 -13.70
C LEU A 50 -12.13 -6.08 -14.39
N GLN A 51 -11.27 -5.76 -15.37
CA GLN A 51 -11.27 -4.48 -16.13
C GLN A 51 -11.18 -3.23 -15.24
N LEU A 52 -10.33 -3.30 -14.21
CA LEU A 52 -10.14 -2.20 -13.25
C LEU A 52 -9.06 -1.21 -13.74
N LYS A 53 -9.12 0.05 -13.28
CA LYS A 53 -8.19 1.12 -13.72
C LYS A 53 -7.00 1.34 -12.78
N LEU A 54 -7.18 1.15 -11.48
CA LEU A 54 -6.12 1.29 -10.48
C LEU A 54 -6.40 0.29 -9.36
N ILE A 55 -5.36 -0.42 -8.94
CA ILE A 55 -5.48 -1.52 -7.98
C ILE A 55 -4.28 -1.47 -7.04
N ASP A 56 -4.53 -1.51 -5.73
CA ASP A 56 -3.49 -1.78 -4.73
C ASP A 56 -3.60 -3.22 -4.22
N PHE A 57 -2.48 -3.82 -3.83
CA PHE A 57 -2.44 -5.16 -3.26
C PHE A 57 -3.22 -5.23 -1.94
N SER A 58 -3.21 -4.16 -1.14
CA SER A 58 -3.94 -4.11 0.14
C SER A 58 -5.46 -4.12 0.01
N ASP A 59 -6.00 -3.89 -1.19
CA ASP A 59 -7.44 -3.89 -1.45
C ASP A 59 -7.99 -5.32 -1.59
N TYR A 60 -7.14 -6.35 -1.51
CA TYR A 60 -7.52 -7.74 -1.73
C TYR A 60 -6.98 -8.65 -0.64
N ASP A 61 -7.77 -9.67 -0.33
CA ASP A 61 -7.36 -10.81 0.48
C ASP A 61 -6.93 -11.96 -0.43
N PHE A 62 -5.66 -12.34 -0.30
CA PHE A 62 -5.07 -13.45 -1.04
C PHE A 62 -4.94 -14.66 -0.14
N THR A 63 -5.54 -15.76 -0.57
CA THR A 63 -5.45 -17.04 0.13
C THR A 63 -5.20 -18.17 -0.83
N TRP A 64 -4.59 -19.26 -0.37
CA TRP A 64 -4.18 -20.35 -1.24
C TRP A 64 -4.38 -21.72 -0.60
N ASN A 65 -4.47 -22.74 -1.43
CA ASN A 65 -4.37 -24.14 -1.04
C ASN A 65 -3.66 -24.95 -2.15
N ILE A 66 -3.11 -26.10 -1.79
CA ILE A 66 -2.51 -27.04 -2.75
C ILE A 66 -3.33 -28.33 -2.68
N PRO A 67 -4.00 -28.73 -3.78
CA PRO A 67 -4.76 -29.98 -3.81
C PRO A 67 -3.96 -31.15 -3.25
N HIS A 68 -4.56 -31.94 -2.36
CA HIS A 68 -3.98 -33.13 -1.72
C HIS A 68 -2.79 -32.92 -0.77
N GLN A 69 -2.02 -31.83 -0.88
CA GLN A 69 -0.88 -31.56 0.01
C GLN A 69 -1.23 -30.62 1.16
N GLN A 70 -2.00 -29.56 0.87
CA GLN A 70 -2.39 -28.55 1.85
C GLN A 70 -3.84 -28.16 1.57
N SER A 71 -4.77 -28.90 2.17
CA SER A 71 -6.22 -28.69 2.00
C SER A 71 -6.74 -27.45 2.72
N SER A 72 -6.06 -27.04 3.79
CA SER A 72 -6.42 -25.85 4.56
C SER A 72 -6.05 -24.58 3.79
N GLN A 73 -6.97 -23.62 3.75
CA GLN A 73 -6.77 -22.34 3.10
C GLN A 73 -5.82 -21.48 3.95
N MET A 74 -4.69 -21.08 3.38
CA MET A 74 -3.65 -20.27 4.02
C MET A 74 -3.62 -18.86 3.42
N GLN A 75 -3.12 -17.88 4.18
CA GLN A 75 -2.93 -16.51 3.70
C GLN A 75 -1.66 -16.41 2.82
N LEU A 76 -1.67 -15.48 1.87
CA LEU A 76 -0.51 -15.15 1.02
C LEU A 76 -0.30 -13.62 1.05
N GLN A 77 0.37 -13.12 2.09
CA GLN A 77 0.57 -11.68 2.27
C GLN A 77 2.07 -11.31 2.26
N MET A 78 2.89 -12.14 2.90
CA MET A 78 4.31 -11.89 3.10
C MET A 78 5.19 -12.80 2.22
N ASP A 79 6.45 -12.42 2.05
CA ASP A 79 7.44 -13.21 1.32
C ASP A 79 7.63 -14.61 1.93
N ASN A 80 7.58 -14.71 3.26
CA ASN A 80 7.65 -15.98 3.97
C ASN A 80 6.48 -16.92 3.62
N ASP A 81 5.27 -16.38 3.43
CA ASP A 81 4.10 -17.17 3.03
C ASP A 81 4.30 -17.75 1.62
N TYR A 82 4.86 -16.94 0.73
CA TYR A 82 5.18 -17.33 -0.64
C TYR A 82 6.28 -18.40 -0.69
N LYS A 83 7.37 -18.22 0.06
CA LYS A 83 8.43 -19.24 0.19
C LYS A 83 7.88 -20.57 0.68
N PHE A 84 7.00 -20.54 1.68
CA PHE A 84 6.33 -21.73 2.20
C PHE A 84 5.44 -22.39 1.15
N LEU A 85 4.64 -21.61 0.42
CA LEU A 85 3.81 -22.08 -0.69
C LEU A 85 4.65 -22.78 -1.76
N ILE A 86 5.74 -22.17 -2.22
CA ILE A 86 6.63 -22.73 -3.25
C ILE A 86 7.28 -24.04 -2.78
N ALA A 87 7.80 -24.06 -1.55
CA ALA A 87 8.42 -25.25 -0.96
C ALA A 87 7.46 -26.44 -0.91
N HIS A 88 6.16 -26.21 -0.70
CA HIS A 88 5.14 -27.26 -0.74
C HIS A 88 4.71 -27.61 -2.16
N ALA A 89 4.52 -26.63 -3.05
CA ALA A 89 4.07 -26.86 -4.42
C ALA A 89 5.07 -27.70 -5.22
N LEU A 90 6.38 -27.48 -5.00
CA LEU A 90 7.45 -28.20 -5.69
C LEU A 90 7.62 -29.67 -5.26
N LYS A 91 6.98 -30.10 -4.16
CA LYS A 91 6.94 -31.52 -3.76
C LYS A 91 6.04 -32.36 -4.67
N MET A 92 5.18 -31.72 -5.45
CA MET A 92 4.30 -32.40 -6.40
C MET A 92 4.99 -32.59 -7.75
N LYS A 93 4.67 -33.70 -8.43
CA LYS A 93 5.13 -33.95 -9.79
C LYS A 93 4.70 -32.85 -10.77
N GLU A 94 3.51 -32.30 -10.57
CA GLU A 94 2.96 -31.18 -11.33
C GLU A 94 2.55 -30.06 -10.36
N PRO A 95 3.44 -29.07 -10.10
CA PRO A 95 3.18 -28.01 -9.13
C PRO A 95 1.99 -27.14 -9.52
N THR A 96 0.86 -27.38 -8.85
CA THR A 96 -0.41 -26.66 -9.02
C THR A 96 -0.86 -26.06 -7.69
N VAL A 97 -1.36 -24.83 -7.73
CA VAL A 97 -1.79 -24.07 -6.56
C VAL A 97 -3.12 -23.40 -6.87
N ASN A 98 -4.10 -23.52 -5.98
CA ASN A 98 -5.33 -22.73 -6.10
C ASN A 98 -5.17 -21.47 -5.25
N VAL A 99 -5.43 -20.31 -5.82
CA VAL A 99 -5.40 -19.02 -5.15
C VAL A 99 -6.78 -18.39 -5.23
N LYS A 100 -7.36 -18.07 -4.08
CA LYS A 100 -8.62 -17.36 -3.93
C LYS A 100 -8.32 -15.90 -3.60
N ILE A 101 -8.88 -14.99 -4.40
CA ILE A 101 -8.62 -13.55 -4.33
C ILE A 101 -9.95 -12.84 -4.10
N GLU A 102 -10.11 -12.20 -2.94
CA GLU A 102 -11.34 -11.54 -2.52
C GLU A 102 -11.13 -10.04 -2.38
N ALA A 103 -11.91 -9.22 -3.09
CA ALA A 103 -11.86 -7.77 -2.92
C ALA A 103 -12.39 -7.36 -1.54
N ARG A 104 -11.64 -6.50 -0.83
CA ARG A 104 -12.06 -5.97 0.47
C ARG A 104 -13.14 -4.92 0.27
N VAL A 105 -14.31 -5.16 0.86
CA VAL A 105 -15.39 -4.16 0.85
C VAL A 105 -15.07 -3.11 1.91
N ALA A 106 -14.77 -1.89 1.48
CA ALA A 106 -14.63 -0.77 2.40
C ALA A 106 -15.91 -0.66 3.24
N LYS A 107 -15.81 -0.97 4.53
CA LYS A 107 -16.93 -0.82 5.45
C LYS A 107 -17.22 0.67 5.54
N LYS A 108 -18.21 1.15 4.78
CA LYS A 108 -18.75 2.50 4.93
C LYS A 108 -19.17 2.64 6.39
N GLY A 109 -18.36 3.36 7.17
CA GLY A 109 -18.62 3.63 8.57
C GLY A 109 -20.00 4.27 8.67
N LYS A 110 -20.97 3.50 9.15
CA LYS A 110 -22.30 4.01 9.44
C LYS A 110 -22.14 4.89 10.67
N LYS A 111 -22.05 6.21 10.48
CA LYS A 111 -22.18 7.19 11.56
C LYS A 111 -23.49 6.88 12.28
N ASN A 112 -23.41 6.33 13.49
CA ASN A 112 -24.57 6.26 14.37
C ASN A 112 -24.81 7.68 14.88
N ASP A 113 -25.92 8.26 14.42
CA ASP A 113 -26.50 9.46 14.97
C ASP A 113 -27.19 9.07 16.29
N SER A 114 -26.49 9.22 17.42
CA SER A 114 -27.10 9.11 18.74
C SER A 114 -27.39 10.52 19.24
N GLY A 115 -28.63 10.94 18.99
CA GLY A 115 -29.18 12.19 19.48
C GLY A 115 -29.36 12.22 21.01
N THR A 116 -29.22 13.44 21.49
CA THR A 116 -30.06 14.11 22.51
C THR A 116 -30.30 13.37 23.81
N GLU A 117 -29.44 13.65 24.79
CA GLU A 117 -29.79 13.55 26.21
C GLU A 117 -30.76 14.69 26.53
N HIS A 118 -32.01 14.37 26.83
CA HIS A 118 -32.93 15.28 27.51
C HIS A 118 -33.10 14.79 28.94
N ASP A 119 -32.75 15.68 29.84
CA ASP A 119 -32.85 15.60 31.29
C ASP A 119 -34.32 15.54 31.75
N MET A 120 -34.49 15.14 33.02
CA MET A 120 -35.72 15.07 33.85
C MET A 120 -36.37 13.69 33.99
N SER A 121 -36.16 13.06 35.15
CA SER A 121 -37.28 12.41 35.85
C SER A 121 -37.16 12.56 37.37
N ASP A 122 -38.09 13.34 37.89
CA ASP A 122 -38.46 13.45 39.29
C ASP A 122 -39.13 12.18 39.80
N ASN A 123 -39.08 12.05 41.12
CA ASN A 123 -39.54 10.93 41.90
C ASN A 123 -41.04 11.02 42.25
N SER A 124 -41.64 9.83 42.37
CA SER A 124 -42.78 9.45 43.23
C SER A 124 -44.22 9.32 42.67
N SER A 125 -44.70 8.09 42.87
CA SER A 125 -46.01 7.65 43.39
C SER A 125 -47.24 7.44 42.50
N ASN A 126 -47.64 6.16 42.52
CA ASN A 126 -48.98 5.56 42.61
C ASN A 126 -49.91 5.61 41.38
N SER A 127 -50.32 4.42 40.91
CA SER A 127 -51.68 3.89 41.15
C SER A 127 -51.91 2.61 40.35
N ASP A 128 -52.48 1.60 41.00
CA ASP A 128 -52.92 0.33 40.44
C ASP A 128 -54.06 0.49 39.42
N SER A 129 -54.03 -0.34 38.37
CA SER A 129 -55.24 -0.97 37.81
C SER A 129 -54.88 -2.07 36.82
N ASP A 130 -55.39 -3.28 37.10
CA ASP A 130 -55.44 -4.44 36.20
C ASP A 130 -56.10 -4.11 34.85
N THR A 131 -55.58 -4.66 33.75
CA THR A 131 -56.32 -5.55 32.83
C THR A 131 -55.46 -6.01 31.63
N SER A 132 -55.52 -7.32 31.42
CA SER A 132 -55.22 -8.12 30.22
C SER A 132 -54.91 -7.42 28.89
N ARG A 133 -53.84 -7.88 28.21
CA ARG A 133 -53.91 -8.69 26.98
C ARG A 133 -52.51 -8.96 26.40
N ASP A 134 -52.33 -10.20 25.97
CA ASP A 134 -51.23 -10.71 25.16
C ASP A 134 -50.80 -9.77 24.03
N MET A 135 -49.51 -9.40 23.99
CA MET A 135 -48.75 -9.30 22.74
C MET A 135 -47.27 -9.65 22.94
N LYS A 136 -46.90 -10.73 22.27
CA LYS A 136 -45.59 -11.36 22.16
C LYS A 136 -44.61 -10.45 21.41
N HIS A 137 -43.89 -9.58 22.12
CA HIS A 137 -42.72 -8.89 21.58
C HIS A 137 -41.44 -9.63 21.94
N LYS A 138 -40.86 -10.28 20.92
CA LYS A 138 -39.55 -10.92 20.95
C LYS A 138 -38.49 -9.82 21.11
N SER A 139 -37.96 -9.65 22.32
CA SER A 139 -36.83 -8.78 22.60
C SER A 139 -35.61 -9.25 21.79
N LYS A 140 -35.20 -8.40 20.84
CA LYS A 140 -34.02 -8.59 20.02
C LYS A 140 -32.83 -8.12 20.83
N ASP A 141 -32.08 -9.06 21.41
CA ASP A 141 -30.82 -8.79 22.11
C ASP A 141 -29.93 -7.88 21.28
N SER A 142 -29.68 -6.68 21.80
CA SER A 142 -28.70 -5.75 21.28
C SER A 142 -27.32 -6.34 21.55
N LYS A 143 -26.76 -6.96 20.51
CA LYS A 143 -25.40 -7.47 20.46
C LYS A 143 -24.43 -6.31 20.71
N LYS A 144 -24.01 -6.11 21.96
CA LYS A 144 -22.85 -5.28 22.35
C LYS A 144 -21.69 -5.68 21.45
N SER A 145 -21.40 -4.84 20.45
CA SER A 145 -20.24 -4.99 19.60
C SER A 145 -19.02 -4.89 20.50
N LYS A 146 -18.21 -5.94 20.53
CA LYS A 146 -16.84 -5.89 21.02
C LYS A 146 -16.11 -4.86 20.17
N GLU A 147 -16.07 -3.64 20.68
CA GLU A 147 -15.15 -2.61 20.24
C GLU A 147 -13.74 -3.18 20.39
N THR A 148 -13.11 -3.47 19.26
CA THR A 148 -11.75 -3.99 19.21
C THR A 148 -10.84 -2.95 19.83
N MET A 149 -9.97 -3.39 20.75
CA MET A 149 -9.01 -2.57 21.51
C MET A 149 -8.28 -1.52 20.65
N LEU A 150 -8.02 -1.84 19.38
CA LEU A 150 -7.37 -0.97 18.39
C LEU A 150 -8.13 0.33 18.07
N ASN A 151 -9.46 0.34 18.14
CA ASN A 151 -10.24 1.56 17.89
C ASN A 151 -10.16 2.54 19.06
N LYS A 152 -10.01 2.03 20.30
CA LYS A 152 -9.89 2.86 21.50
C LYS A 152 -8.61 3.68 21.49
N ASP A 153 -7.48 3.07 21.09
CA ASP A 153 -6.20 3.76 20.99
C ASP A 153 -6.25 4.92 19.97
N ILE A 154 -6.93 4.73 18.84
CA ILE A 154 -7.07 5.78 17.81
C ILE A 154 -7.93 6.93 18.32
N GLU A 155 -9.04 6.63 19.01
CA GLU A 155 -9.91 7.65 19.59
C GLU A 155 -9.22 8.46 20.70
N GLU A 156 -8.43 7.80 21.55
CA GLU A 156 -7.60 8.47 22.56
C GLU A 156 -6.58 9.42 21.90
N LYS A 157 -5.93 8.99 20.82
CA LYS A 157 -4.99 9.83 20.05
C LYS A 157 -5.68 11.02 19.38
N ILE A 158 -6.87 10.85 18.81
CA ILE A 158 -7.65 11.97 18.26
C ILE A 158 -7.94 12.99 19.37
N LYS A 159 -8.32 12.53 20.57
CA LYS A 159 -8.60 13.41 21.71
C LYS A 159 -7.36 14.20 22.16
N LEU A 160 -6.20 13.56 22.19
CA LEU A 160 -4.91 14.23 22.47
C LEU A 160 -4.59 15.28 21.41
N LEU A 161 -4.78 14.97 20.12
CA LEU A 161 -4.56 15.92 19.03
C LEU A 161 -5.53 17.12 19.11
N CYS A 162 -6.81 16.90 19.42
CA CYS A 162 -7.78 17.99 19.59
C CYS A 162 -7.35 18.97 20.70
N ASN A 163 -6.91 18.44 21.84
CA ASN A 163 -6.48 19.26 22.98
C ASN A 163 -5.17 20.01 22.70
N CYS A 164 -4.24 19.37 21.99
CA CYS A 164 -2.94 19.98 21.66
C CYS A 164 -3.08 21.11 20.63
N TRP A 165 -4.01 20.98 19.70
CA TRP A 165 -4.16 21.89 18.55
C TRP A 165 -5.41 22.77 18.64
N GLU A 166 -5.90 23.05 19.85
CA GLU A 166 -6.97 24.01 20.08
C GLU A 166 -6.49 25.43 19.73
N CYS A 167 -7.22 26.10 18.83
CA CYS A 167 -6.80 27.39 18.32
C CYS A 167 -6.94 28.48 19.37
N SER A 168 -5.83 28.92 19.97
CA SER A 168 -5.83 29.97 21.01
C SER A 168 -6.11 31.39 20.49
N LYS A 169 -6.18 31.58 19.17
CA LYS A 169 -6.33 32.92 18.57
C LYS A 169 -7.81 33.30 18.50
N ALA A 170 -8.22 34.31 19.27
CA ALA A 170 -9.60 34.80 19.35
C ALA A 170 -10.21 35.21 17.99
N VAL A 171 -9.35 35.51 17.00
CA VAL A 171 -9.75 35.85 15.63
C VAL A 171 -8.99 34.95 14.64
N CYS A 172 -9.26 33.64 14.70
CA CYS A 172 -8.85 32.74 13.63
C CYS A 172 -9.78 32.94 12.43
N MET A 173 -9.24 33.33 11.28
CA MET A 173 -10.03 33.61 10.07
C MET A 173 -10.85 32.40 9.59
N SER A 174 -10.41 31.20 9.96
CA SER A 174 -11.01 29.94 9.54
C SER A 174 -12.24 29.54 10.33
N GLY A 175 -12.49 30.16 11.50
CA GLY A 175 -13.61 29.83 12.39
C GLY A 175 -13.57 28.41 12.97
N SER A 176 -12.47 27.66 12.78
CA SER A 176 -12.32 26.30 13.26
C SER A 176 -11.79 26.25 14.69
N MET A 177 -12.27 25.29 15.47
CA MET A 177 -11.81 25.08 16.85
C MET A 177 -10.37 24.54 16.92
N HIS A 178 -9.92 23.83 15.89
CA HIS A 178 -8.60 23.21 15.87
C HIS A 178 -7.77 23.67 14.66
N CYS A 179 -6.58 24.20 14.93
CA CYS A 179 -5.67 24.71 13.91
C CYS A 179 -4.25 24.21 14.15
N PHE A 180 -3.59 23.78 13.09
CA PHE A 180 -2.16 23.55 13.09
C PHE A 180 -1.44 24.84 12.73
N ILE A 181 -0.41 25.19 13.51
CA ILE A 181 0.42 26.37 13.29
C ILE A 181 1.80 25.86 12.92
N HIS A 182 2.23 26.13 11.69
CA HIS A 182 3.57 25.73 11.26
C HIS A 182 4.61 26.63 11.95
N PRO A 183 5.73 26.11 12.47
CA PRO A 183 6.72 26.94 13.16
C PRO A 183 7.35 28.01 12.25
N GLU A 184 7.40 27.74 10.94
CA GLU A 184 7.98 28.66 9.95
C GLU A 184 6.97 29.62 9.31
N SER A 185 5.65 29.41 9.48
CA SER A 185 4.64 30.30 8.90
C SER A 185 3.58 30.71 9.95
N PRO A 186 3.21 32.00 10.02
CA PRO A 186 2.17 32.46 10.94
C PRO A 186 0.75 32.06 10.49
N GLU A 187 0.63 31.25 9.43
CA GLU A 187 -0.65 30.83 8.88
C GLU A 187 -1.24 29.67 9.68
N HIS A 188 -2.53 29.74 9.95
CA HIS A 188 -3.28 28.71 10.65
C HIS A 188 -3.93 27.78 9.63
N PHE A 189 -3.61 26.50 9.67
CA PHE A 189 -4.29 25.50 8.86
C PHE A 189 -5.41 24.83 9.64
N THR A 190 -6.58 24.72 9.03
CA THR A 190 -7.77 24.17 9.69
C THR A 190 -7.72 22.65 9.78
N LEU A 191 -7.69 22.12 11.01
CA LEU A 191 -7.74 20.68 11.26
C LEU A 191 -9.19 20.20 11.34
N SER A 192 -9.73 19.74 10.21
CA SER A 192 -10.96 18.96 10.18
C SER A 192 -10.81 17.64 10.96
N HIS A 193 -11.94 17.05 11.37
CA HIS A 193 -11.96 15.70 11.96
C HIS A 193 -11.26 14.65 11.08
N ASN A 194 -11.32 14.80 9.75
CA ASN A 194 -10.65 13.87 8.84
C ASN A 194 -9.12 14.00 8.91
N HIS A 195 -8.59 15.21 9.10
CA HIS A 195 -7.15 15.41 9.33
C HIS A 195 -6.71 14.72 10.61
N LEU A 196 -7.44 14.94 11.70
CA LEU A 196 -7.14 14.35 13.01
C LEU A 196 -7.19 12.82 12.98
N ALA A 197 -8.16 12.22 12.29
CA ALA A 197 -8.25 10.77 12.14
C ALA A 197 -7.08 10.16 11.34
N ILE A 198 -6.67 10.80 10.24
CA ILE A 198 -5.50 10.37 9.44
C ILE A 198 -4.23 10.49 10.28
N TRP A 199 -4.09 11.58 11.02
CA TRP A 199 -2.94 11.83 11.88
C TRP A 199 -2.87 10.79 13.00
N ALA A 200 -3.96 10.54 13.72
CA ALA A 200 -4.01 9.52 14.78
C ALA A 200 -3.70 8.11 14.25
N ALA A 201 -4.20 7.75 13.07
CA ALA A 201 -3.90 6.46 12.43
C ALA A 201 -2.42 6.34 12.07
N ALA A 202 -1.82 7.38 11.48
CA ALA A 202 -0.39 7.40 11.18
C ALA A 202 0.46 7.32 12.46
N TRP A 203 0.05 8.04 13.52
CA TRP A 203 0.69 7.98 14.83
C TRP A 203 0.56 6.59 15.49
N GLN A 204 -0.51 5.83 15.20
CA GLN A 204 -0.62 4.43 15.62
C GLN A 204 0.40 3.52 14.95
N CYS A 205 0.79 3.81 13.70
CA CYS A 205 1.82 3.06 12.99
C CYS A 205 3.25 3.34 13.49
N GLY A 206 3.46 4.43 14.24
CA GLY A 206 4.71 4.77 14.91
C GLY A 206 5.18 6.22 14.69
N PRO A 207 6.09 6.72 15.54
CA PRO A 207 6.54 8.12 15.55
C PRO A 207 7.27 8.55 14.27
N GLN A 208 7.77 7.58 13.48
CA GLN A 208 8.37 7.85 12.18
C GLN A 208 7.37 8.37 11.14
N PHE A 209 6.09 8.02 11.29
CA PHE A 209 5.03 8.42 10.36
C PHE A 209 4.32 9.69 10.82
N ALA A 210 3.99 9.76 12.11
CA ALA A 210 3.44 10.95 12.75
C ALA A 210 3.61 10.84 14.27
N ASP A 211 3.65 11.98 14.94
CA ASP A 211 3.64 12.08 16.41
C ASP A 211 2.68 13.19 16.84
N LEU A 212 2.66 13.58 18.11
CA LEU A 212 1.72 14.60 18.62
C LEU A 212 1.91 15.97 17.93
N GLU A 213 3.15 16.32 17.59
CA GLU A 213 3.55 17.63 17.09
C GLU A 213 3.71 17.65 15.57
N ARG A 214 4.03 16.50 14.97
CA ARG A 214 4.38 16.38 13.56
C ARG A 214 3.30 15.63 12.78
N PRO A 215 2.62 16.30 11.83
CA PRO A 215 1.63 15.66 10.98
C PRO A 215 2.26 14.63 10.03
N PRO A 216 1.46 13.66 9.54
CA PRO A 216 1.93 12.68 8.58
C PRO A 216 2.23 13.32 7.22
N ASN A 217 3.21 12.75 6.50
CA ASN A 217 3.45 13.05 5.09
C ASN A 217 2.35 12.40 4.24
N HIS A 218 1.21 13.07 4.13
CA HIS A 218 0.02 12.60 3.44
C HIS A 218 -0.55 13.72 2.56
N MET A 219 -1.14 13.40 1.42
CA MET A 219 -1.61 14.39 0.43
C MET A 219 -2.57 15.45 1.00
N LYS A 220 -3.36 15.09 2.03
CA LYS A 220 -4.28 16.01 2.74
C LYS A 220 -3.57 17.04 3.62
N PHE A 221 -2.28 16.84 3.83
CA PHE A 221 -1.37 17.71 4.53
C PHE A 221 -0.42 18.42 3.53
N ASN A 222 -0.46 18.15 2.23
CA ASN A 222 0.42 18.87 1.29
C ASN A 222 0.03 20.35 1.11
N ASP A 223 -1.20 20.71 1.50
CA ASP A 223 -1.68 22.09 1.51
C ASP A 223 -1.01 22.95 2.61
N PHE A 224 -0.18 22.39 3.50
CA PHE A 224 0.63 23.19 4.46
C PHE A 224 1.70 24.06 3.79
N CYS A 225 2.05 23.78 2.52
CA CYS A 225 3.09 24.49 1.79
C CYS A 225 2.57 25.70 0.98
N VAL A 226 1.64 26.48 1.52
CA VAL A 226 1.30 27.79 0.93
C VAL A 226 2.43 28.78 1.31
N GLY A 227 3.48 28.80 0.50
CA GLY A 227 4.61 29.72 0.68
C GLY A 227 5.93 29.30 0.02
N GLN A 228 6.11 28.00 -0.29
CA GLN A 228 7.29 27.47 -0.98
C GLN A 228 7.00 27.07 -2.45
N ALA A 229 6.12 27.80 -3.13
CA ALA A 229 5.78 27.56 -4.54
C ALA A 229 6.85 28.04 -5.55
N VAL A 230 8.12 28.08 -5.16
CA VAL A 230 9.25 28.30 -6.08
C VAL A 230 10.34 27.32 -5.66
N ASN A 231 10.37 26.14 -6.31
CA ASN A 231 11.53 25.26 -6.55
C ASN A 231 11.19 23.77 -6.73
N SER A 232 9.92 23.37 -6.84
CA SER A 232 9.58 22.00 -7.24
C SER A 232 9.59 21.82 -8.76
N ALA A 233 10.72 21.32 -9.26
CA ALA A 233 10.92 20.48 -10.45
C ALA A 233 10.28 20.90 -11.81
N PRO A 234 11.08 21.50 -12.72
CA PRO A 234 10.67 21.76 -14.12
C PRO A 234 10.15 20.53 -14.89
N LEU A 235 10.57 19.34 -14.48
CA LEU A 235 10.23 18.08 -15.14
C LEU A 235 8.75 17.69 -14.99
N LEU A 236 8.10 18.05 -13.88
CA LEU A 236 6.67 17.74 -13.71
C LEU A 236 5.81 18.62 -14.63
N GLN A 237 6.24 19.88 -14.84
CA GLN A 237 5.56 20.83 -15.72
C GLN A 237 5.76 20.47 -17.21
N GLN A 238 6.91 19.89 -17.56
CA GLN A 238 7.16 19.37 -18.91
C GLN A 238 6.24 18.17 -19.24
N HIS A 239 6.03 17.26 -18.29
CA HIS A 239 5.12 16.12 -18.49
C HIS A 239 3.65 16.52 -18.68
N MET A 240 3.20 17.62 -18.06
CA MET A 240 1.83 18.10 -18.25
C MET A 240 1.63 18.84 -19.58
N ALA A 241 2.67 19.51 -20.09
CA ALA A 241 2.63 20.18 -21.39
C ALA A 241 2.65 19.17 -22.56
N GLU A 242 3.42 18.10 -22.46
CA GLU A 242 3.51 17.06 -23.49
C GLU A 242 2.22 16.23 -23.63
N HIS A 243 1.42 16.11 -22.58
CA HIS A 243 0.16 15.37 -22.62
C HIS A 243 -1.03 16.15 -23.22
N SER A 244 -0.85 17.46 -23.48
CA SER A 244 -1.92 18.35 -23.95
C SER A 244 -1.93 18.56 -25.48
N GLN A 245 -0.97 17.99 -26.22
CA GLN A 245 -0.89 18.05 -27.68
C GLN A 245 -0.81 16.65 -28.30
N ALA A 246 -1.94 15.95 -28.36
CA ALA A 246 -2.08 14.83 -29.29
C ALA A 246 -3.52 14.77 -29.81
N VAL A 247 -3.67 15.23 -31.05
CA VAL A 247 -4.91 15.17 -31.82
C VAL A 247 -5.22 13.72 -32.19
N SER A 248 -6.43 13.31 -31.82
CA SER A 248 -7.25 12.20 -32.30
C SER A 248 -6.76 11.47 -33.57
N THR A 249 -6.31 10.22 -33.40
CA THR A 249 -6.69 9.10 -34.27
C THR A 249 -6.83 7.84 -33.41
N ALA A 250 -8.04 7.30 -33.33
CA ALA A 250 -8.34 6.12 -32.51
C ALA A 250 -7.72 4.85 -33.14
N PRO A 251 -6.96 4.04 -32.38
CA PRO A 251 -6.48 2.77 -32.89
C PRO A 251 -7.61 1.73 -32.87
N ILE A 252 -7.88 1.14 -34.02
CA ILE A 252 -8.73 -0.04 -34.16
C ILE A 252 -7.95 -1.22 -33.54
N ILE A 253 -8.34 -1.63 -32.34
CA ILE A 253 -7.78 -2.81 -31.68
C ILE A 253 -8.47 -4.04 -32.26
N ASN A 254 -7.84 -4.66 -33.25
CA ASN A 254 -8.27 -5.94 -33.81
C ASN A 254 -7.80 -7.09 -32.89
N PHE A 255 -8.72 -7.66 -32.12
CA PHE A 255 -8.44 -8.82 -31.25
C PHE A 255 -8.35 -10.09 -32.11
N ASN A 256 -7.14 -10.46 -32.50
CA ASN A 256 -6.87 -11.77 -33.09
C ASN A 256 -6.82 -12.84 -31.98
N LEU A 257 -7.99 -13.42 -31.68
CA LEU A 257 -8.13 -14.55 -30.76
C LEU A 257 -7.43 -15.79 -31.34
N LEU A 258 -6.51 -16.40 -30.58
CA LEU A 258 -5.82 -17.63 -30.97
C LEU A 258 -6.84 -18.77 -31.26
N PRO A 259 -6.81 -19.43 -32.43
CA PRO A 259 -7.69 -20.54 -32.78
C PRO A 259 -7.48 -21.85 -31.97
N LYS A 260 -6.55 -21.88 -31.01
CA LYS A 260 -6.09 -23.12 -30.37
C LYS A 260 -6.98 -23.68 -29.27
N LEU A 261 -8.14 -23.07 -28.97
CA LEU A 261 -9.10 -23.60 -27.99
C LEU A 261 -10.24 -24.44 -28.60
N PHE A 262 -10.30 -24.64 -29.93
CA PHE A 262 -11.41 -25.37 -30.59
C PHE A 262 -11.02 -26.71 -31.25
N ASN A 263 -9.78 -27.19 -31.15
CA ASN A 263 -9.33 -28.38 -31.91
C ASN A 263 -9.58 -29.74 -31.24
N ALA A 264 -10.72 -29.92 -30.55
CA ALA A 264 -11.15 -31.26 -30.10
C ALA A 264 -11.83 -32.09 -31.22
N LEU A 265 -12.04 -31.55 -32.41
CA LEU A 265 -12.65 -32.26 -33.52
C LEU A 265 -11.95 -31.91 -34.85
N HIS A 266 -11.18 -32.86 -35.39
CA HIS A 266 -10.75 -33.06 -36.81
C HIS A 266 -9.22 -32.99 -37.14
N PRO A 267 -8.75 -33.75 -38.18
CA PRO A 267 -7.36 -34.16 -38.39
C PRO A 267 -6.56 -33.23 -39.37
N PRO A 268 -5.23 -33.46 -39.59
CA PRO A 268 -4.24 -32.37 -39.66
C PRO A 268 -3.85 -31.94 -41.09
N THR A 269 -3.48 -30.66 -41.23
CA THR A 269 -2.67 -30.16 -42.36
C THR A 269 -1.66 -29.11 -41.86
N ALA A 270 -0.48 -29.07 -42.47
CA ALA A 270 0.76 -28.52 -41.92
C ALA A 270 1.20 -27.11 -42.40
N LYS A 271 2.03 -26.45 -41.55
CA LYS A 271 3.05 -25.38 -41.78
C LYS A 271 2.56 -23.95 -42.17
N PRO A 272 3.39 -22.86 -42.07
CA PRO A 272 4.73 -22.67 -41.44
C PRO A 272 4.82 -21.42 -40.48
N ALA A 273 6.01 -21.19 -39.92
CA ALA A 273 6.36 -20.24 -38.84
C ALA A 273 6.79 -18.83 -39.29
N SER A 274 6.70 -17.84 -38.38
CA SER A 274 7.29 -16.49 -38.47
C SER A 274 7.39 -15.79 -37.08
N PRO A 275 8.20 -14.71 -36.94
CA PRO A 275 9.14 -14.51 -35.83
C PRO A 275 8.63 -13.67 -34.65
N VAL A 276 9.34 -13.82 -33.52
CA VAL A 276 9.11 -13.18 -32.22
C VAL A 276 9.86 -11.85 -32.13
N GLN A 277 9.20 -10.78 -31.71
CA GLN A 277 9.83 -9.54 -31.24
C GLN A 277 9.65 -9.40 -29.72
N SER A 278 10.77 -9.18 -29.04
CA SER A 278 10.88 -9.02 -27.58
C SER A 278 10.72 -7.55 -27.19
N ILE A 279 9.84 -7.26 -26.24
CA ILE A 279 9.68 -5.92 -25.65
C ILE A 279 10.28 -5.97 -24.24
N SER A 280 11.35 -5.21 -24.02
CA SER A 280 12.02 -5.08 -22.74
C SER A 280 11.36 -3.98 -21.91
N SER A 281 10.84 -4.31 -20.73
CA SER A 281 10.26 -3.36 -19.77
C SER A 281 11.28 -3.14 -18.66
N ALA A 282 11.94 -1.98 -18.65
CA ALA A 282 12.90 -1.61 -17.61
C ALA A 282 12.19 -1.38 -16.27
N ALA A 283 12.36 -2.32 -15.33
CA ALA A 283 11.98 -2.11 -13.94
C ALA A 283 12.96 -1.14 -13.29
N THR A 284 12.45 -0.07 -12.68
CA THR A 284 13.27 0.94 -11.99
C THR A 284 13.77 0.34 -10.68
N VAL A 285 15.00 -0.15 -10.68
CA VAL A 285 15.65 -0.71 -9.48
C VAL A 285 16.10 0.47 -8.59
N ASP A 286 15.74 0.48 -7.31
CA ASP A 286 16.12 1.52 -6.32
C ASP A 286 17.58 1.34 -5.86
N LEU A 287 18.49 1.41 -6.84
CA LEU A 287 19.93 1.41 -6.65
C LEU A 287 20.39 2.76 -6.07
N LEU A 288 21.45 2.77 -5.24
CA LEU A 288 22.06 4.02 -4.79
C LEU A 288 22.62 4.84 -5.96
N LEU A 289 23.07 4.16 -7.02
CA LEU A 289 23.47 4.76 -8.28
C LEU A 289 22.41 4.53 -9.36
N PRO A 290 21.96 5.58 -10.07
CA PRO A 290 21.25 5.38 -11.34
C PRO A 290 22.13 4.57 -12.29
N GLU A 291 21.56 3.60 -13.00
CA GLU A 291 22.27 2.70 -13.92
C GLU A 291 23.03 3.44 -15.03
N SER A 292 22.65 4.68 -15.31
CA SER A 292 23.28 5.56 -16.30
C SER A 292 24.41 6.46 -15.76
N ALA A 293 24.66 6.47 -14.45
CA ALA A 293 25.64 7.37 -13.86
C ALA A 293 27.07 6.80 -13.89
N MET A 294 28.05 7.66 -14.16
CA MET A 294 29.45 7.26 -14.18
C MET A 294 30.01 7.13 -12.75
N PRO A 295 30.68 6.01 -12.41
CA PRO A 295 31.30 5.85 -11.10
C PRO A 295 32.43 6.87 -10.93
N GLY A 296 32.55 7.43 -9.72
CA GLY A 296 33.63 8.35 -9.35
C GLY A 296 34.97 7.65 -9.15
N PRO A 297 35.99 8.36 -8.63
CA PRO A 297 37.31 7.79 -8.37
C PRO A 297 37.27 6.60 -7.42
N CYS A 298 38.14 5.61 -7.64
CA CYS A 298 38.28 4.46 -6.75
C CYS A 298 38.95 4.89 -5.45
N LEU A 299 38.20 4.86 -4.35
CA LEU A 299 38.65 5.19 -3.00
C LEU A 299 38.51 3.95 -2.12
N SER A 300 39.43 3.75 -1.17
CA SER A 300 39.21 2.77 -0.10
C SER A 300 38.01 3.17 0.76
N LEU A 301 37.41 2.22 1.49
CA LEU A 301 36.26 2.50 2.35
C LEU A 301 36.55 3.63 3.36
N SER A 302 37.73 3.61 3.98
CA SER A 302 38.15 4.63 4.95
C SER A 302 38.33 6.02 4.32
N GLU A 303 38.97 6.09 3.15
CA GLU A 303 39.10 7.35 2.39
C GLU A 303 37.74 7.89 1.97
N PHE A 304 36.86 7.03 1.45
CA PHE A 304 35.50 7.41 1.06
C PHE A 304 34.72 8.01 2.23
N CYS A 305 34.69 7.33 3.39
CA CYS A 305 34.02 7.85 4.57
C CYS A 305 34.60 9.18 5.06
N THR A 306 35.93 9.34 4.98
CA THR A 306 36.61 10.57 5.38
C THR A 306 36.29 11.74 4.43
N VAL A 307 36.44 11.52 3.12
CA VAL A 307 36.21 12.54 2.08
C VAL A 307 34.78 13.07 2.11
N TYR A 308 33.80 12.21 2.31
CA TYR A 308 32.38 12.61 2.32
C TYR A 308 31.81 12.88 3.71
N SER A 309 32.65 12.88 4.76
CA SER A 309 32.28 13.16 6.15
C SER A 309 31.19 12.23 6.69
N LEU A 310 31.28 10.94 6.36
CA LEU A 310 30.37 9.91 6.88
C LEU A 310 30.75 9.54 8.32
N SER A 311 29.74 9.32 9.16
CA SER A 311 29.96 8.95 10.56
C SER A 311 30.68 7.59 10.71
N GLU A 312 31.40 7.41 11.82
CA GLU A 312 32.08 6.15 12.16
C GLU A 312 31.11 4.96 12.24
N ASN A 313 29.85 5.18 12.61
CA ASN A 313 28.83 4.14 12.63
C ASN A 313 28.51 3.61 11.22
N ILE A 314 28.48 4.49 10.21
CA ILE A 314 28.29 4.11 8.81
C ILE A 314 29.50 3.32 8.32
N HIS A 315 30.70 3.79 8.63
CA HIS A 315 31.95 3.11 8.28
C HIS A 315 31.98 1.68 8.85
N LYS A 316 31.70 1.54 10.16
CA LYS A 316 31.65 0.24 10.82
C LYS A 316 30.62 -0.70 10.20
N LYS A 317 29.40 -0.24 9.91
CA LYS A 317 28.37 -1.07 9.27
C LYS A 317 28.77 -1.56 7.89
N LEU A 318 29.42 -0.71 7.08
CA LEU A 318 29.93 -1.11 5.77
C LEU A 318 31.07 -2.14 5.91
N ASP A 319 31.99 -1.94 6.86
CA ASP A 319 33.09 -2.86 7.12
C ASP A 319 32.62 -4.23 7.66
N ASP A 320 31.66 -4.22 8.60
CA ASP A 320 31.01 -5.42 9.14
C ASP A 320 30.35 -6.27 8.03
N ASN A 321 29.88 -5.62 6.96
CA ASN A 321 29.30 -6.26 5.77
C ASN A 321 30.31 -6.46 4.62
N ARG A 322 31.61 -6.34 4.89
CA ARG A 322 32.73 -6.61 3.96
C ARG A 322 32.79 -5.72 2.73
N TYR A 323 32.23 -4.51 2.77
CA TYR A 323 32.47 -3.52 1.71
C TYR A 323 33.89 -2.95 1.83
N THR A 324 34.66 -2.97 0.74
CA THR A 324 36.08 -2.62 0.78
C THR A 324 36.41 -1.26 0.18
N GLY A 325 35.52 -0.69 -0.65
CA GLY A 325 35.78 0.56 -1.35
C GLY A 325 34.59 1.12 -2.13
N SER A 326 34.76 2.32 -2.68
CA SER A 326 33.71 3.08 -3.37
C SER A 326 33.09 2.34 -4.56
N ASN A 327 33.89 1.52 -5.25
CA ASN A 327 33.44 0.64 -6.34
C ASN A 327 32.41 -0.42 -5.90
N THR A 328 32.44 -0.87 -4.65
CA THR A 328 31.45 -1.83 -4.13
C THR A 328 30.19 -1.12 -3.62
N ILE A 329 30.33 0.12 -3.17
CA ILE A 329 29.22 0.94 -2.64
C ILE A 329 28.22 1.33 -3.75
N SER A 330 28.67 1.49 -4.99
CA SER A 330 27.80 1.81 -6.14
C SER A 330 26.75 0.75 -6.45
N TYR A 331 26.97 -0.49 -6.03
CA TYR A 331 26.06 -1.60 -6.30
C TYR A 331 25.04 -1.83 -5.18
N ILE A 332 25.14 -1.10 -4.09
CA ILE A 332 24.25 -1.30 -2.93
C ILE A 332 22.85 -0.77 -3.26
N CYS A 333 21.85 -1.61 -2.98
CA CYS A 333 20.44 -1.22 -3.05
C CYS A 333 19.99 -0.54 -1.76
N VAL A 334 19.02 0.36 -1.85
CA VAL A 334 18.46 1.03 -0.66
C VAL A 334 17.78 0.02 0.28
N SER A 335 17.23 -1.08 -0.25
CA SER A 335 16.71 -2.21 0.54
C SER A 335 17.82 -2.89 1.35
N GLU A 336 18.97 -3.18 0.75
CA GLU A 336 20.13 -3.78 1.42
C GLU A 336 20.64 -2.90 2.56
N LEU A 337 20.68 -1.57 2.37
CA LEU A 337 21.01 -0.65 3.47
C LEU A 337 20.06 -0.81 4.67
N LYS A 338 18.76 -0.97 4.43
CA LYS A 338 17.78 -1.20 5.50
C LYS A 338 18.00 -2.53 6.20
N GLU A 339 18.34 -3.58 5.45
CA GLU A 339 18.64 -4.91 5.99
C GLU A 339 19.92 -4.91 6.84
N MET A 340 20.92 -4.10 6.46
CA MET A 340 22.12 -3.84 7.26
C MET A 340 21.87 -2.94 8.50
N GLY A 341 20.61 -2.58 8.76
CA GLY A 341 20.22 -1.78 9.92
C GLY A 341 20.61 -0.30 9.82
N PHE A 342 20.76 0.24 8.60
CA PHE A 342 20.92 1.68 8.42
C PHE A 342 19.62 2.41 8.79
N LYS A 343 19.76 3.47 9.57
CA LYS A 343 18.65 4.38 9.87
C LYS A 343 18.41 5.31 8.67
N HIS A 344 17.19 5.83 8.54
CA HIS A 344 16.84 6.72 7.42
C HIS A 344 17.81 7.89 7.23
N GLY A 345 18.26 8.55 8.30
CA GLY A 345 19.25 9.63 8.21
C GLY A 345 20.62 9.17 7.68
N GLU A 346 21.04 7.95 8.03
CA GLU A 346 22.28 7.35 7.53
C GLU A 346 22.15 6.98 6.04
N ILE A 347 20.99 6.49 5.62
CA ILE A 347 20.69 6.21 4.20
C ILE A 347 20.72 7.50 3.38
N VAL A 348 20.15 8.59 3.89
CA VAL A 348 20.19 9.90 3.21
C VAL A 348 21.62 10.42 3.11
N ALA A 349 22.41 10.31 4.18
CA ALA A 349 23.82 10.68 4.15
C ALA A 349 24.62 9.83 3.13
N MET A 350 24.32 8.54 3.02
CA MET A 350 24.93 7.66 2.02
C MET A 350 24.56 8.09 0.59
N LYS A 351 23.28 8.34 0.32
CA LYS A 351 22.79 8.83 -0.99
C LYS A 351 23.47 10.15 -1.38
N ASP A 352 23.64 11.05 -0.42
CA ASP A 352 24.31 12.33 -0.65
C ASP A 352 25.81 12.17 -0.91
N ALA A 353 26.50 11.32 -0.14
CA ALA A 353 27.92 11.00 -0.35
C ALA A 353 28.15 10.38 -1.73
N VAL A 354 27.32 9.42 -2.13
CA VAL A 354 27.38 8.80 -3.47
C VAL A 354 27.14 9.85 -4.58
N ARG A 355 26.19 10.76 -4.40
CA ARG A 355 25.95 11.86 -5.34
C ARG A 355 27.17 12.77 -5.49
N ARG A 356 27.77 13.18 -4.37
CA ARG A 356 28.99 14.02 -4.38
C ARG A 356 30.19 13.28 -4.96
N TRP A 357 30.29 11.97 -4.73
CA TRP A 357 31.33 11.13 -5.30
C TRP A 357 31.26 11.04 -6.82
N MET A 358 30.07 10.86 -7.39
CA MET A 358 29.90 10.88 -8.85
C MET A 358 30.25 12.23 -9.47
N ALA A 359 30.01 13.34 -8.76
CA ALA A 359 30.32 14.68 -9.23
C ALA A 359 31.81 15.06 -9.14
N SER A 360 32.65 14.20 -8.54
CA SER A 360 34.09 14.43 -8.41
C SER A 360 34.94 13.92 -9.58
N ASN A 361 34.28 13.47 -10.66
CA ASN A 361 34.90 13.00 -11.90
C ASN A 361 35.08 14.11 -12.95
#